data_AF-A0A5D2P3V4-F1
#
_entry.id   AF-A0A5D2P3V4-F1
#
_cell.length_a   1.000
_cell.length_b   1.000
_cell.length_c   1.000
_cell.angle_alpha   90.00
_cell.angle_beta   90.00
_cell.angle_gamma   90.00
#
_symmetry.space_group_name_H-M   'P 1'
#
loop_
_entity.id
_entity.type
_entity.pdbx_description
1 polymer ?
#
loop_
_entity_poly.entity_id
_entity_poly.type
_entity_poly.pdbx_seq_one_letter_code
_entity_poly.pdbx_strand_id
1 'polypeptide(L)'
;MVTGFMNYGHQTVRAARYIGQGFMITLSHANRLLVTIQYPYEKLITSECFNERIHFEFDKCIACEVCVHVCPIDLPVDDWKFETDIQKKTID
;
A
#
# COMPACT_ATOMS: atom_id res chain seq x y z
N MET A 1 53.73 -17.97 15.20
CA MET A 1 53.13 -17.01 16.16
C MET A 1 52.97 -15.62 15.55
N VAL A 2 54.02 -15.04 14.96
CA VAL A 2 54.00 -13.70 14.32
C VAL A 2 53.00 -13.58 13.15
N THR A 3 52.90 -14.61 12.31
CA THR A 3 52.00 -14.61 11.13
C THR A 3 50.52 -14.59 11.48
N GLY A 4 50.12 -15.22 12.59
CA GLY A 4 48.73 -15.22 13.07
C GLY A 4 48.30 -13.84 13.57
N PHE A 5 49.19 -13.16 14.30
CA PHE A 5 48.96 -11.78 14.76
C PHE A 5 48.80 -10.81 13.58
N MET A 6 49.67 -10.92 12.56
CA MET A 6 49.57 -10.11 11.34
C MET A 6 48.27 -10.36 10.57
N ASN A 7 47.81 -11.62 10.48
CA ASN A 7 46.57 -11.96 9.77
C ASN A 7 45.32 -11.43 10.52
N TYR A 8 45.29 -11.52 11.85
CA TYR A 8 44.22 -10.94 12.65
C TYR A 8 44.14 -9.42 12.50
N GLY A 9 45.29 -8.73 12.56
CA GLY A 9 45.35 -7.29 12.29
C GLY A 9 44.84 -6.92 10.90
N HIS A 10 45.19 -7.71 9.88
CA HIS A 10 44.66 -7.53 8.53
C HIS A 10 43.13 -7.68 8.48
N GLN A 11 42.56 -8.64 9.19
CA GLN A 11 41.10 -8.82 9.28
C GLN A 11 40.42 -7.64 9.99
N THR A 12 40.98 -7.17 11.11
CA THR A 12 40.46 -6.01 11.85
C THR A 12 40.44 -4.75 10.99
N VAL A 13 41.50 -4.48 10.22
CA VAL A 13 41.57 -3.33 9.32
C VAL A 13 40.54 -3.44 8.18
N ARG A 14 40.34 -4.64 7.61
CA ARG A 14 39.29 -4.86 6.60
C ARG A 14 37.91 -4.60 7.19
N ALA A 15 37.61 -5.14 8.37
CA ALA A 15 36.33 -4.93 9.04
C ALA A 15 36.08 -3.46 9.34
N ALA A 16 37.06 -2.75 9.90
CA ALA A 16 36.98 -1.32 10.18
C ALA A 16 36.71 -0.49 8.91
N ARG A 17 37.32 -0.86 7.78
CA ARG A 17 37.08 -0.20 6.49
C ARG A 17 35.63 -0.36 6.02
N TYR A 18 35.05 -1.55 6.12
CA TYR A 18 33.65 -1.78 5.74
C TYR A 18 32.67 -1.05 6.65
N ILE A 19 32.94 -1.04 7.95
CA ILE A 19 32.16 -0.29 8.94
C ILE A 19 32.21 1.21 8.64
N GLY A 20 33.41 1.75 8.37
CA GLY A 20 33.58 3.15 7.98
C GLY A 20 32.83 3.52 6.69
N GLN A 21 32.82 2.62 5.69
CA GLN A 21 32.05 2.81 4.47
C GLN A 21 30.54 2.89 4.75
N GLY A 22 30.01 2.01 5.60
CA GLY A 22 28.61 2.05 6.03
C GLY A 22 28.26 3.34 6.76
N PHE A 23 29.09 3.77 7.71
CA PHE A 23 28.89 5.02 8.45
C PHE A 23 28.89 6.25 7.54
N MET A 24 29.80 6.32 6.56
CA MET A 24 29.84 7.41 5.58
C MET A 24 28.54 7.53 4.78
N ILE A 25 27.93 6.41 4.41
CA ILE A 25 26.64 6.39 3.71
C ILE A 25 25.54 6.91 4.64
N THR A 26 25.46 6.41 5.88
CA THR A 26 24.44 6.88 6.85
C THR A 26 24.56 8.37 7.14
N LEU A 27 25.79 8.89 7.27
CA LEU A 27 26.04 10.32 7.46
C LEU A 27 25.61 11.14 6.24
N SER A 28 25.83 10.63 5.02
CA SER A 28 25.34 11.26 3.79
C SER A 28 23.80 11.32 3.72
N HIS A 29 23.10 10.32 4.25
CA HIS A 29 21.64 10.31 4.33
C HIS A 29 21.08 11.25 5.41
N ALA A 30 21.81 11.47 6.52
CA ALA A 30 21.39 12.38 7.58
C ALA A 30 21.29 13.86 7.14
N ASN A 31 22.05 14.26 6.10
CA ASN A 31 22.01 15.62 5.55
C ASN A 31 20.98 15.80 4.41
N ARG A 32 20.19 14.76 4.08
CA ARG A 32 19.12 14.88 3.09
C ARG A 32 17.83 15.37 3.76
N LEU A 33 17.02 16.11 3.02
CA LEU A 33 15.68 16.47 3.46
C LEU A 33 14.82 15.20 3.63
N LEU A 34 13.93 15.24 4.61
CA LEU A 34 12.98 14.15 4.88
C LEU A 34 12.03 13.97 3.69
N VAL A 35 11.95 12.74 3.17
CA VAL A 35 11.00 12.35 2.11
C VAL A 35 9.83 11.62 2.76
N THR A 36 9.07 12.36 3.57
CA THR A 36 7.91 11.85 4.31
C THR A 36 6.77 12.84 4.18
N ILE A 37 5.53 12.34 4.14
CA ILE A 37 4.32 13.17 4.18
C ILE A 37 3.67 12.96 5.55
N GLN A 38 3.40 14.06 6.25
CA GLN A 38 2.95 13.99 7.63
C GLN A 38 1.43 13.75 7.71
N TYR A 39 1.01 12.50 7.81
CA TYR A 39 -0.37 12.17 8.18
C TYR A 39 -0.65 12.60 9.64
N PRO A 40 -1.85 13.11 9.99
CA PRO A 40 -3.01 13.42 9.17
C PRO A 40 -3.04 14.83 8.56
N TYR A 41 -2.00 15.63 8.80
CA TYR A 41 -1.97 17.06 8.47
C TYR A 41 -1.73 17.33 6.98
N GLU A 42 -0.93 16.50 6.32
CA GLU A 42 -0.62 16.57 4.90
C GLU A 42 -1.24 15.37 4.18
N LYS A 43 -1.99 15.64 3.10
CA LYS A 43 -2.64 14.62 2.27
C LYS A 43 -1.80 14.33 1.03
N LEU A 44 -1.70 13.03 0.71
CA LEU A 44 -1.19 12.55 -0.57
C LEU A 44 -2.17 12.88 -1.69
N ILE A 45 -1.64 13.28 -2.85
CA ILE A 45 -2.43 13.41 -4.08
C ILE A 45 -2.64 11.99 -4.62
N THR A 46 -3.90 11.57 -4.73
CA THR A 46 -4.27 10.28 -5.33
C THR A 46 -4.23 10.35 -6.85
N SER A 47 -3.99 9.22 -7.51
CA SER A 47 -4.03 9.15 -8.98
C SER A 47 -5.47 9.15 -9.49
N GLU A 48 -5.67 9.52 -10.76
CA GLU A 48 -7.01 9.55 -11.39
C GLU A 48 -7.72 8.19 -11.36
N CYS A 49 -6.96 7.09 -11.46
CA CYS A 49 -7.48 5.72 -11.42
C CYS A 49 -7.34 5.08 -10.02
N PHE A 50 -7.17 5.86 -8.95
CA PHE A 50 -7.10 5.31 -7.62
C PHE A 50 -8.49 4.85 -7.17
N ASN A 51 -8.60 3.55 -6.91
CA ASN A 51 -9.85 2.96 -6.42
C ASN A 51 -10.00 3.26 -4.92
N GLU A 52 -10.73 4.30 -4.60
CA GLU A 52 -11.09 4.63 -3.21
C GLU A 52 -12.27 3.80 -2.73
N ARG A 53 -13.46 4.41 -2.73
CA ARG A 53 -14.70 3.80 -2.29
C ARG A 53 -15.62 3.67 -3.49
N ILE A 54 -16.32 2.55 -3.57
CA ILE A 54 -17.34 2.34 -4.59
C ILE A 54 -18.49 3.30 -4.30
N HIS A 55 -18.75 4.22 -5.23
CA HIS A 55 -19.93 5.08 -5.19
C HIS A 55 -21.12 4.31 -5.79
N PHE A 56 -22.14 4.06 -4.97
CA PHE A 56 -23.34 3.36 -5.41
C PHE A 56 -24.52 4.32 -5.52
N GLU A 57 -25.16 4.34 -6.70
CA GLU A 57 -26.33 5.16 -6.99
C GLU A 57 -27.54 4.25 -7.20
N PHE A 58 -28.44 4.26 -6.22
CA PHE A 58 -29.58 3.35 -6.15
C PHE A 58 -30.53 3.47 -7.35
N ASP A 59 -30.75 4.70 -7.84
CA ASP A 59 -31.69 4.97 -8.93
C ASP A 59 -31.27 4.35 -10.27
N LYS A 60 -29.98 4.07 -10.45
CA LYS A 60 -29.42 3.47 -11.68
C LYS A 60 -29.32 1.96 -11.61
N CYS A 61 -29.36 1.37 -10.42
CA CYS A 61 -29.28 -0.07 -10.28
C CYS A 61 -30.54 -0.69 -10.89
N ILE A 62 -30.40 -1.52 -11.93
CA ILE A 62 -31.48 -2.38 -12.45
C ILE A 62 -31.55 -3.74 -11.76
N ALA A 63 -30.54 -4.00 -10.92
CA ALA A 63 -30.29 -5.23 -10.20
C ALA A 63 -30.29 -6.44 -11.14
N CYS A 64 -29.11 -6.59 -11.71
CA CYS A 64 -28.77 -7.67 -12.62
C CYS A 64 -27.86 -8.69 -11.94
N GLU A 65 -27.56 -8.52 -10.65
CA GLU A 65 -26.66 -9.36 -9.84
C GLU A 65 -25.22 -9.50 -10.40
N VAL A 66 -24.86 -8.70 -11.41
CA VAL A 66 -23.51 -8.73 -12.03
C VAL A 66 -22.43 -8.36 -11.02
N CYS A 67 -22.72 -7.43 -10.10
CA CYS A 67 -21.80 -7.04 -9.05
C CYS A 67 -21.46 -8.21 -8.11
N VAL A 68 -22.40 -9.12 -7.85
CA VAL A 68 -22.20 -10.31 -7.02
C VAL A 68 -21.37 -11.33 -7.80
N HIS A 69 -21.81 -11.69 -9.01
CA HIS A 69 -21.14 -12.73 -9.82
C HIS A 69 -19.72 -12.39 -10.27
N VAL A 70 -19.39 -11.11 -10.45
CA VAL A 70 -18.04 -10.67 -10.85
C VAL A 70 -17.12 -10.46 -9.64
N CYS A 71 -17.69 -10.30 -8.44
CA CYS A 71 -16.88 -10.06 -7.25
C CYS A 71 -16.05 -11.31 -6.91
N PRO A 72 -14.71 -11.21 -6.79
CA PRO A 72 -13.88 -12.37 -6.48
C PRO A 72 -14.08 -12.94 -5.06
N ILE A 73 -14.82 -12.22 -4.21
CA ILE A 73 -15.05 -12.57 -2.80
C ILE A 73 -16.55 -12.57 -2.44
N ASP A 74 -17.45 -12.41 -3.42
CA ASP A 74 -18.91 -12.37 -3.21
C ASP A 74 -19.33 -11.37 -2.11
N LEU A 75 -18.78 -10.14 -2.12
CA LEU A 75 -19.01 -9.12 -1.08
C LEU A 75 -20.38 -8.41 -1.16
N PRO A 76 -20.86 -7.93 -2.33
CA PRO A 76 -22.13 -7.19 -2.36
C PRO A 76 -23.29 -8.15 -2.10
N VAL A 77 -24.19 -7.74 -1.22
CA VAL A 77 -25.45 -8.45 -0.93
C VAL A 77 -26.57 -7.73 -1.69
N ASP A 78 -27.37 -8.48 -2.46
CA ASP A 78 -28.44 -7.94 -3.31
C ASP A 78 -29.79 -8.53 -2.85
N ASP A 79 -30.53 -7.79 -2.02
CA ASP A 79 -31.81 -8.21 -1.41
C ASP A 79 -33.02 -7.46 -2.02
N TRP A 80 -33.10 -7.40 -3.35
CA TRP A 80 -34.14 -6.64 -4.05
C TRP A 80 -35.16 -7.57 -4.72
N LYS A 81 -36.42 -7.13 -4.74
CA LYS A 81 -37.45 -7.75 -5.58
C LYS A 81 -37.89 -6.79 -6.69
N PHE A 82 -37.98 -7.33 -7.91
CA PHE A 82 -38.61 -6.63 -9.02
C PHE A 82 -40.12 -6.86 -8.98
N GLU A 83 -40.89 -5.84 -8.61
CA GLU A 83 -42.34 -5.94 -8.63
C GLU A 83 -42.87 -5.53 -10.01
N THR A 84 -43.34 -6.51 -10.77
CA THR A 84 -43.80 -6.34 -12.17
C THR A 84 -44.97 -5.36 -12.29
N ASP A 85 -45.76 -5.22 -11.24
CA ASP A 85 -46.98 -4.41 -11.20
C ASP A 85 -46.69 -2.91 -11.04
N ILE A 86 -45.59 -2.55 -10.40
CA ILE A 86 -45.23 -1.16 -10.10
C ILE A 86 -44.03 -0.71 -10.96
N GLN A 87 -43.36 -1.64 -11.65
CA GLN A 87 -42.08 -1.41 -12.36
C GLN A 87 -41.06 -0.68 -11.47
N LYS A 88 -41.11 -0.93 -10.16
CA LYS A 88 -40.23 -0.34 -9.16
C LYS A 88 -39.55 -1.44 -8.39
N LYS A 89 -38.38 -1.08 -7.88
CA LYS A 89 -37.56 -1.92 -7.02
C LYS A 89 -37.92 -1.61 -5.60
N THR A 90 -38.31 -2.64 -4.87
CA THR A 90 -38.58 -2.55 -3.44
C THR A 90 -37.46 -3.32 -2.75
N ILE A 91 -36.91 -2.73 -1.68
CA ILE A 91 -36.01 -3.43 -0.77
C ILE A 91 -36.88 -4.44 -0.01
N ASP A 92 -36.42 -5.69 0.09
CA ASP A 92 -37.09 -6.72 0.88
C ASP A 92 -37.17 -6.40 2.39
#